data_AF-A0A3M0ITY6-F1
#
_entry.id   AF-A0A3M0ITY6-F1
#
_cell.length_a   1.000
_cell.length_b   1.000
_cell.length_c   1.000
_cell.angle_alpha   90.00
_cell.angle_beta   90.00
_cell.angle_gamma   90.00
#
_symmetry.space_group_name_H-M   'P 1'
#
loop_
_entity.id
_entity.type
_entity.pdbx_description
1 polymer ?
#
loop_
_entity_poly.entity_id
_entity_poly.type
_entity_poly.pdbx_seq_one_letter_code
_entity_poly.pdbx_strand_id
1 'polypeptide(L)' 'MSPPPEPPPAASLTYAQYSGWACCWCAKSLLDVAGAVSAGIARGREGVHVLDIEVYACPDCAGRSSRRPPVRNRRGGKP' A
#
# COMPACT_ATOMS: atom_id res chain seq x y z
N MET A 1 12.87 -10.94 6.41
CA MET A 1 11.56 -10.27 6.36
C MET A 1 11.08 -10.21 4.92
N SER A 2 9.83 -10.56 4.62
CA SER A 2 9.24 -10.22 3.31
C SER A 2 8.97 -8.72 3.29
N PRO A 3 9.24 -8.00 2.18
CA PRO A 3 8.87 -6.60 2.10
C PRO A 3 7.35 -6.46 2.24
N PRO A 4 6.84 -5.41 2.91
CA PRO A 4 5.42 -5.09 2.86
C PRO A 4 4.97 -4.95 1.40
N PRO A 5 3.68 -5.22 1.08
CA PRO A 5 3.16 -5.06 -0.26
C PRO A 5 3.45 -3.65 -0.76
N GLU A 6 3.95 -3.59 -2.00
CA GLU A 6 4.29 -2.33 -2.63
C GLU A 6 3.02 -1.48 -2.78
N PRO A 7 3.07 -0.18 -2.44
CA PRO A 7 1.92 0.70 -2.57
C PRO A 7 1.51 0.87 -4.03
N PRO A 8 0.26 1.32 -4.29
CA PRO A 8 -0.21 1.56 -5.66
C PRO A 8 0.66 2.60 -6.38
N PRO A 9 0.80 2.53 -7.71
CA PRO A 9 1.55 3.52 -8.48
C PRO A 9 1.00 4.94 -8.27
N ALA A 10 1.89 5.93 -8.20
CA ALA A 10 1.50 7.31 -7.89
C ALA A 10 0.49 7.89 -8.90
N ALA A 11 0.61 7.51 -10.17
CA ALA A 11 -0.31 7.91 -11.23
C ALA A 11 -1.74 7.34 -11.10
N SER A 12 -1.92 6.30 -10.29
CA SER A 12 -3.24 5.69 -10.03
C SER A 12 -3.94 6.28 -8.79
N LEU A 13 -3.25 7.14 -8.05
CA LEU A 13 -3.78 7.71 -6.81
C LEU A 13 -4.70 8.89 -7.12
N THR A 14 -5.77 9.00 -6.35
CA THR A 14 -6.52 10.25 -6.25
C THR A 14 -5.65 11.32 -5.59
N TYR A 15 -5.99 12.59 -5.83
CA TYR A 15 -5.26 13.73 -5.24
C TYR A 15 -5.13 13.62 -3.70
N ALA A 16 -6.19 13.20 -3.01
CA ALA A 16 -6.17 13.03 -1.56
C ALA A 16 -5.20 11.94 -1.10
N GLN A 17 -5.10 10.84 -1.86
CA GLN A 17 -4.16 9.75 -1.55
C GLN A 17 -2.72 10.17 -1.87
N TYR A 18 -2.51 10.85 -3.00
CA TYR A 18 -1.22 11.39 -3.40
C TYR A 18 -0.67 12.40 -2.39
N SER A 19 -1.55 13.24 -1.84
CA SER A 19 -1.19 14.26 -0.84
C SER A 19 -0.99 13.70 0.57
N GLY A 20 -1.20 12.39 0.77
CA GLY A 20 -1.12 11.75 2.09
C GLY A 20 -2.31 12.03 3.02
N TRP A 21 -3.41 12.57 2.50
CA TRP A 21 -4.62 12.88 3.28
C TRP A 21 -5.59 11.70 3.35
N ALA A 22 -5.44 10.73 2.45
CA ALA A 22 -6.27 9.53 2.37
C ALA A 22 -5.41 8.26 2.25
N CYS A 23 -5.95 7.15 2.76
CA CYS A 23 -5.31 5.84 2.68
C CYS A 23 -5.08 5.45 1.21
N CYS A 24 -3.84 5.09 0.86
CA CYS A 24 -3.47 4.74 -0.51
C CYS A 24 -4.25 3.53 -1.07
N TRP A 25 -4.76 2.64 -0.21
CA TRP A 25 -5.50 1.45 -0.65
C TRP A 25 -7.02 1.61 -0.65
N CYS A 26 -7.60 2.29 0.33
CA CYS A 26 -9.07 2.35 0.49
C CYS A 26 -9.66 3.77 0.40
N ALA A 27 -8.84 4.78 0.14
CA ALA A 27 -9.22 6.20 0.05
C ALA A 27 -9.89 6.79 1.30
N LYS A 28 -9.92 6.07 2.42
CA LYS A 28 -10.41 6.58 3.70
C LYS A 28 -9.56 7.78 4.15
N SER A 29 -10.21 8.86 4.53
CA SER A 29 -9.56 10.04 5.12
C SER A 29 -8.69 9.65 6.31
N LEU A 30 -7.43 10.06 6.27
CA LEU A 30 -6.45 9.86 7.33
C LEU A 30 -6.56 10.92 8.43
N LEU A 31 -7.23 12.03 8.14
CA LEU A 31 -7.51 13.09 9.11
C LEU A 31 -8.49 12.61 10.20
N ASP A 32 -9.36 11.65 9.85
CA ASP A 32 -10.38 11.10 10.75
C ASP A 32 -9.93 9.82 11.49
N VAL A 33 -8.68 9.37 11.29
CA VAL A 33 -8.17 8.15 11.93
C VAL A 33 -6.86 8.42 12.68
N ALA A 34 -6.79 7.93 13.92
CA ALA A 34 -5.54 7.88 14.65
C ALA A 34 -4.68 6.68 14.17
N GLY A 35 -3.36 6.86 14.14
CA GLY A 35 -2.41 5.78 13.86
C GLY A 35 -2.25 5.43 12.37
N ALA A 36 -2.43 6.41 11.47
CA ALA A 36 -1.96 6.25 10.09
C ALA A 36 -0.44 6.00 10.08
N VAL A 37 0.02 5.11 9.21
CA VAL A 37 1.44 4.74 9.09
C VAL A 37 1.92 4.90 7.66
N SER A 38 3.22 5.13 7.49
CA SER A 38 3.85 5.08 6.18
C SER A 38 3.69 3.68 5.57
N ALA A 39 3.15 3.63 4.36
CA ALA A 39 2.97 2.43 3.57
C ALA A 39 4.13 2.21 2.58
N GLY A 40 5.06 3.16 2.50
CA GLY A 40 6.19 3.14 1.58
C GLY A 40 6.06 4.14 0.44
N ILE A 41 6.88 3.94 -0.60
CA ILE A 41 6.97 4.86 -1.75
C ILE A 41 6.11 4.35 -2.91
N ALA A 42 5.05 5.08 -3.23
CA ALA A 42 4.31 4.90 -4.47
C ALA A 42 5.18 5.38 -5.63
N ARG A 43 5.49 4.48 -6.57
CA ARG A 43 6.34 4.78 -7.71
C ARG A 43 5.55 5.40 -8.84
N GLY A 44 6.10 6.42 -9.50
CA GLY A 44 5.44 7.11 -10.60
C GLY A 44 6.42 7.85 -11.50
N ARG A 45 6.06 7.96 -12.78
CA ARG A 45 6.86 8.67 -13.79
C ARG A 45 5.94 9.32 -14.81
N GLU A 46 6.23 10.57 -15.16
CA GLU A 46 5.56 11.28 -16.26
C GLU A 46 6.63 11.94 -17.13
N GLY A 47 6.88 11.37 -18.31
CA GLY A 47 8.01 11.76 -19.15
C GLY A 47 9.34 11.63 -18.41
N VAL A 48 10.04 12.75 -18.22
CA VAL A 48 11.32 12.83 -17.48
C VAL A 48 11.13 13.08 -15.97
N HIS A 49 9.91 13.35 -15.53
CA HIS A 49 9.61 13.66 -14.13
C HIS A 49 9.40 12.38 -13.33
N VAL A 50 10.15 12.24 -12.23
CA VAL A 50 9.93 11.19 -11.22
C VAL A 50 8.88 11.70 -10.25
N LEU A 51 7.77 10.97 -10.14
CA LEU A 51 6.62 11.28 -9.28
C LEU A 51 6.54 10.31 -8.09
N ASP A 52 7.69 9.80 -7.67
CA ASP A 52 7.79 8.92 -6.52
C ASP A 52 7.42 9.71 -5.26
N ILE A 53 6.44 9.21 -4.52
CA ILE A 53 5.95 9.87 -3.31
C ILE A 53 5.76 8.87 -2.17
N GLU A 54 5.96 9.33 -0.94
CA GLU A 54 5.57 8.57 0.23
C GLU A 54 4.05 8.58 0.38
N VAL A 55 3.48 7.41 0.62
CA VAL A 55 2.04 7.25 0.85
C VAL A 55 1.75 6.58 2.17
N TYR A 56 0.54 6.80 2.65
CA TYR A 56 0.13 6.43 4.00
C TYR A 56 -1.07 5.49 3.96
N ALA A 57 -1.16 4.65 4.99
CA ALA A 57 -2.23 3.70 5.16
C ALA A 57 -2.92 3.86 6.50
N CYS A 58 -4.23 3.65 6.48
CA CYS A 58 -4.99 3.55 7.72
C CYS A 58 -4.64 2.25 8.47
N PRO A 59 -4.92 2.18 9.79
CA PRO A 59 -4.59 1.01 10.61
C PRO A 59 -5.11 -0.33 10.07
N ASP A 60 -6.31 -0.35 9.47
CA ASP A 60 -6.89 -1.60 8.92
C ASP A 60 -6.07 -2.13 7.73
N CYS A 61 -5.72 -1.23 6.80
CA CYS A 61 -4.94 -1.61 5.62
C CYS A 61 -3.48 -1.93 5.98
N ALA A 62 -2.89 -1.22 6.94
CA ALA A 62 -1.56 -1.52 7.47
C ALA A 62 -1.51 -2.89 8.20
N GLY A 63 -2.59 -3.25 8.89
CA GLY A 63 -2.71 -4.57 9.54
C GLY A 63 -2.98 -5.73 8.56
N ARG A 64 -3.42 -5.44 7.32
CA ARG A 64 -3.60 -6.44 6.26
C ARG A 64 -2.32 -6.64 5.45
N SER A 65 -1.58 -5.58 5.19
CA SER A 65 -0.32 -5.64 4.44
C SER A 65 0.76 -6.47 5.14
N SER A 66 0.73 -6.54 6.48
CA SER A 66 1.60 -7.41 7.28
C SER A 66 1.13 -8.87 7.38
N ARG A 67 -0.16 -9.15 7.14
CA ARG A 67 -0.72 -10.50 7.17
C ARG A 67 -0.57 -11.17 5.81
N ARG A 68 0.64 -11.64 5.51
CA ARG A 68 0.84 -12.62 4.44
C ARG A 68 -0.05 -13.83 4.74
N PRO A 69 -0.99 -14.24 3.86
CA PRO A 69 -1.68 -15.51 4.04
C PRO A 69 -0.62 -16.63 4.05
N PRO A 70 -0.74 -17.65 4.93
CA PRO A 70 0.22 -18.74 4.94
C PRO A 70 0.24 -19.37 3.55
N VAL A 71 1.43 -19.44 2.94
CA VAL A 71 1.62 -20.13 1.66
C VAL A 71 1.23 -21.60 1.87
N ARG A 72 0.04 -21.98 1.41
CA ARG A 72 -0.42 -23.36 1.50
C ARG A 72 0.31 -24.15 0.42
N ASN A 73 1.51 -24.64 0.76
CA ASN A 73 2.22 -25.62 -0.04
C ASN A 73 1.37 -26.90 -0.15
N ARG A 74 0.60 -27.04 -1.23
CA ARG A 74 0.07 -28.35 -1.64
C ARG A 74 1.19 -29.12 -2.31
N ARG A 75 2.08 -29.73 -1.52
CA ARG A 75 2.96 -30.78 -2.01
C ARG A 75 2.31 -32.14 -1.75
N GLY A 76 2.01 -32.83 -2.85
CA GLY A 76 2.09 -34.29 -2.95
C GLY A 76 0.81 -35.08 -2.67
N GLY A 77 0.54 -36.03 -3.56
CA GLY A 77 -0.34 -37.17 -3.28
C GLY A 77 -1.12 -37.65 -4.50
N LYS A 78 -0.45 -38.25 -5.48
CA LYS A 78 -1.09 -39.05 -6.53
C LYS A 78 -0.47 -40.45 -6.49
N PRO A 79 -1.22 -41.53 -6.20
CA PRO A 79 -0.93 -42.86 -6.73
C PRO A 79 -1.42 -42.99 -8.18
#